data_AF-A0A0B7IPU0-F1
#
_entry.id   AF-A0A0B7IPU0-F1
#
_cell.length_a   1.000
_cell.length_b   1.000
_cell.length_c   1.000
_cell.angle_alpha   90.00
_cell.angle_beta   90.00
_cell.angle_gamma   90.00
#
_symmetry.space_group_name_H-M   'P 1'
#
loop_
_entity.id
_entity.type
_entity.pdbx_description
1 polymer ?
#
loop_
_entity_poly.entity_id
_entity_poly.type
_entity_poly.pdbx_seq_one_letter_code
_entity_poly.pdbx_strand_id
1 'polypeptide(L)' 'MNELTIISIKDIMRILKCGKYTATKIRKDICEEYAIDFKRITYGHLKRYLKLE' A
#
# COMPACT_ATOMS: atom_id res chain seq x y z
N MET A 1 -10.70 -1.79 -7.88
CA MET A 1 -9.62 -2.78 -7.65
C MET A 1 -10.11 -3.75 -6.59
N ASN A 2 -9.81 -5.04 -6.73
CA ASN A 2 -10.18 -6.02 -5.70
C ASN A 2 -9.30 -5.83 -4.45
N GLU A 3 -9.85 -6.08 -3.26
CA GLU A 3 -9.11 -5.91 -2.00
C GLU A 3 -7.91 -6.85 -1.86
N LEU A 4 -7.97 -8.00 -2.53
CA LEU A 4 -6.91 -9.01 -2.58
C LEU A 4 -5.87 -8.74 -3.68
N THR A 5 -6.07 -7.71 -4.52
CA THR A 5 -5.10 -7.36 -5.56
C THR A 5 -3.81 -6.89 -4.92
N ILE A 6 -2.71 -7.60 -5.18
CA ILE A 6 -1.36 -7.20 -4.78
C ILE A 6 -0.99 -5.93 -5.52
N ILE A 7 -0.48 -4.94 -4.80
CA ILE A 7 -0.11 -3.63 -5.34
C ILE A 7 1.39 -3.40 -5.29
N SER A 8 1.94 -2.82 -6.35
CA SER A 8 3.33 -2.39 -6.41
C SER A 8 3.49 -0.94 -5.91
N ILE A 9 4.73 -0.48 -5.74
CA ILE A 9 5.02 0.94 -5.44
C ILE A 9 4.43 1.84 -6.54
N LYS A 10 4.48 1.41 -7.81
CA LYS A 10 3.93 2.18 -8.93
C LYS A 10 2.41 2.32 -8.81
N ASP A 11 1.73 1.29 -8.32
CA ASP A 11 0.28 1.35 -8.08
C ASP A 11 -0.04 2.31 -6.94
N ILE A 12 0.71 2.25 -5.83
CA ILE A 12 0.55 3.21 -4.72
C ILE A 12 0.77 4.65 -5.21
N MET A 13 1.79 4.90 -6.03
CA MET A 13 2.03 6.22 -6.64
C MET A 13 0.85 6.69 -7.49
N ARG A 14 0.27 5.80 -8.30
CA ARG A 14 -0.89 6.12 -9.15
C ARG A 14 -2.16 6.38 -8.33
N ILE A 15 -2.43 5.54 -7.34
CA ILE A 15 -3.62 5.62 -6.48
C ILE A 15 -3.60 6.90 -5.65
N LEU A 16 -2.48 7.18 -4.99
CA LEU A 16 -2.34 8.32 -4.07
C LEU A 16 -1.81 9.59 -4.73
N LYS A 17 -1.54 9.55 -6.04
CA LYS A 17 -0.91 10.65 -6.80
C LYS A 17 0.31 11.22 -6.08
N CYS A 18 1.19 10.34 -5.60
CA CYS A 18 2.34 10.70 -4.78
C CYS A 18 3.67 10.32 -5.41
N GLY A 19 4.75 10.91 -4.91
CA GLY A 19 6.11 10.61 -5.35
C GLY A 19 6.59 9.22 -4.90
N LYS A 20 7.64 8.72 -5.56
CA LYS A 20 8.25 7.41 -5.27
C LYS A 20 8.67 7.27 -3.81
N TYR A 21 9.24 8.33 -3.22
CA TYR A 21 9.66 8.33 -1.83
C TYR A 21 8.48 8.10 -0.88
N THR A 22 7.41 8.88 -1.04
CA THR A 22 6.18 8.75 -0.26
C THR A 22 5.55 7.37 -0.43
N ALA A 23 5.42 6.88 -1.66
CA ALA A 23 4.88 5.55 -1.92
C ALA A 23 5.73 4.42 -1.29
N THR A 24 7.05 4.56 -1.28
CA THR A 24 7.96 3.60 -0.65
C THR A 24 7.82 3.64 0.88
N LYS A 25 7.70 4.84 1.46
CA LYS A 25 7.45 5.02 2.89
C LYS A 25 6.13 4.37 3.29
N ILE A 26 5.02 4.71 2.63
CA ILE A 26 3.70 4.11 2.86
C ILE A 26 3.76 2.59 2.77
N ARG A 27 4.44 2.05 1.75
CA ARG A 27 4.60 0.61 1.59
C ARG A 27 5.32 -0.02 2.80
N LYS A 28 6.32 0.65 3.33
CA LYS A 28 7.08 0.19 4.51
C LYS A 28 6.21 0.28 5.77
N ASP A 29 5.52 1.40 5.99
CA ASP A 29 4.59 1.58 7.10
C ASP A 29 3.51 0.47 7.11
N ILE A 30 2.94 0.11 5.95
CA ILE A 30 1.97 -0.99 5.84
C ILE A 30 2.60 -2.34 6.19
N CYS A 31 3.83 -2.64 5.73
CA CYS A 31 4.51 -3.88 6.12
C CYS A 31 4.69 -3.98 7.64
N GLU A 32 5.12 -2.88 8.27
CA GLU A 32 5.37 -2.81 9.70
C GLU A 32 4.06 -2.90 10.51
N GLU A 33 3.01 -2.18 10.11
CA GLU A 33 1.71 -2.17 10.80
C GLU A 33 1.00 -3.53 10.77
N TYR A 34 1.02 -4.22 9.63
CA TYR A 34 0.32 -5.50 9.47
C TYR A 34 1.23 -6.73 9.62
N ALA A 35 2.51 -6.55 9.94
CA ALA A 35 3.52 -7.62 10.01
C ALA A 35 3.54 -8.54 8.77
N ILE A 36 3.43 -7.95 7.58
CA ILE A 36 3.41 -8.67 6.29
C ILE A 36 4.65 -8.40 5.44
N ASP A 37 4.97 -9.33 4.55
CA ASP A 37 6.06 -9.16 3.59
C ASP A 37 5.69 -8.12 2.52
N PHE A 38 6.71 -7.37 2.05
CA PHE A 38 6.56 -6.38 1.00
C PHE A 38 5.89 -6.91 -0.27
N LYS A 39 6.02 -8.20 -0.58
CA LYS A 39 5.41 -8.83 -1.76
C LYS A 39 3.93 -9.17 -1.60
N ARG A 40 3.38 -9.06 -0.39
CA ARG A 40 2.00 -9.44 -0.04
C ARG A 40 1.07 -8.26 0.24
N ILE A 41 1.54 -7.03 0.05
CA ILE A 41 0.70 -5.85 0.23
C ILE A 41 -0.38 -5.82 -0.84
N THR A 42 -1.62 -5.71 -0.39
CA THR A 42 -2.79 -5.63 -1.25
C THR A 42 -3.46 -4.26 -1.16
N TYR A 43 -4.37 -3.98 -2.09
CA TYR A 43 -5.19 -2.78 -2.05
C TYR A 43 -6.01 -2.66 -0.75
N GLY A 44 -6.48 -3.79 -0.19
CA GLY A 44 -7.17 -3.81 1.11
C GLY A 44 -6.29 -3.30 2.26
N HIS A 45 -5.02 -3.69 2.30
CA HIS A 45 -4.08 -3.19 3.31
C HIS A 45 -3.85 -1.68 3.18
N LEU A 46 -3.74 -1.18 1.94
CA LEU A 46 -3.62 0.25 1.68
C LEU A 46 -4.87 1.02 2.14
N LYS A 47 -6.06 0.49 1.87
CA LYS A 47 -7.34 1.12 2.26
C LYS A 47 -7.49 1.21 3.78
N ARG A 48 -7.16 0.13 4.49
CA ARG A 48 -7.15 0.07 5.96
C ARG A 48 -6.15 1.04 6.57
N TYR A 49 -4.93 1.09 6.04
CA TYR A 49 -3.90 2.05 6.48
C TYR A 49 -4.35 3.50 6.33
N LEU A 50 -5.08 3.83 5.25
CA LEU A 50 -5.63 5.16 5.02
C LEU A 50 -6.89 5.48 5.84
N LYS A 51 -7.38 4.52 6.64
CA LYS A 51 -8.64 4.63 7.42
C LYS A 51 -9.83 5.04 6.56
N LEU A 52 -9.83 4.58 5.31
CA LEU A 52 -10.94 4.82 4.38
C LEU A 52 -12.07 3.80 4.56
N GLU A 53 -11.88 2.82 5.45
CA GLU A 53 -12.87 1.83 5.91
C GLU A 53 -12.42 1.17 7.21
#